data_AF-A0A6A4ZNX4-F1
#
_entry.id   AF-A0A6A4ZNX4-F1
#
_cell.length_a   1.000
_cell.length_b   1.000
_cell.length_c   1.000
_cell.angle_alpha   90.00
_cell.angle_beta   90.00
_cell.angle_gamma   90.00
#
_symmetry.space_group_name_H-M   'P 1'
#
loop_
_entity.id
_entity.type
_entity.pdbx_description
1 polymer ?
#
loop_
_entity_poly.entity_id
_entity_poly.type
_entity_poly.pdbx_seq_one_letter_code
_entity_poly.pdbx_strand_id
1 'polypeptide(L)'
;PIIHRDIKAKNVLLNETCEAKVTDFGTSRERVSDYTMTSEIGTMPWVAPEVLKGVRYSEKADIYSLGVLICELDTAQVPYANLVGTQGGDMQVTKAKIMMMVVAGDLRPVLTQSCPDIIYEITRRCVAYEPSDRPSAKELQMWLGEIHGLPPTLSKGLVW
;
A
#
# COMPACT_ATOMS: atom_id res chain seq x y z
N PRO A 1 -9.86 10.29 12.83
CA PRO A 1 -8.73 9.79 12.00
C PRO A 1 -8.82 10.36 10.59
N ILE A 2 -7.71 10.83 10.03
CA ILE A 2 -7.61 11.24 8.62
C ILE A 2 -7.16 10.01 7.83
N ILE A 3 -7.79 9.76 6.68
CA ILE A 3 -7.45 8.64 5.78
C ILE A 3 -6.80 9.26 4.54
N HIS A 4 -5.62 8.77 4.15
CA HIS A 4 -4.87 9.35 3.04
C HIS A 4 -5.46 8.97 1.68
N ARG A 5 -5.78 7.67 1.48
CA ARG A 5 -6.38 7.09 0.26
C ARG A 5 -5.52 7.09 -1.02
N ASP A 6 -4.27 7.54 -0.95
CA ASP A 6 -3.37 7.59 -2.10
C ASP A 6 -1.90 7.36 -1.69
N ILE A 7 -1.69 6.36 -0.84
CA ILE A 7 -0.33 5.94 -0.46
C ILE A 7 0.27 5.11 -1.61
N LYS A 8 1.33 5.66 -2.23
CA LYS A 8 2.12 5.06 -3.32
C LYS A 8 3.50 5.70 -3.39
N ALA A 9 4.48 5.08 -4.05
CA ALA A 9 5.86 5.61 -4.04
C ALA A 9 5.96 7.02 -4.62
N LYS A 10 5.15 7.33 -5.64
CA LYS A 10 5.06 8.68 -6.23
C LYS A 10 4.67 9.77 -5.23
N ASN A 11 3.94 9.39 -4.17
CA ASN A 11 3.47 10.28 -3.12
C ASN A 11 4.33 10.18 -1.85
N VAL A 12 5.50 9.54 -1.93
CA VAL A 12 6.52 9.53 -0.88
C VAL A 12 7.73 10.29 -1.39
N LEU A 13 7.94 11.49 -0.83
CA LEU A 13 9.09 12.32 -1.13
C LEU A 13 10.24 11.96 -0.20
N LEU A 14 11.43 11.80 -0.76
CA LEU A 14 12.66 11.66 0.02
C LEU A 14 13.41 12.98 0.01
N ASN A 15 13.94 13.41 1.16
CA ASN A 15 14.92 14.49 1.22
C ASN A 15 16.35 13.98 1.01
N GLU A 16 17.33 14.88 1.04
CA GLU A 16 18.75 14.57 0.82
C GLU A 16 19.32 13.54 1.82
N THR A 17 18.69 13.37 2.98
CA THR A 17 19.06 12.40 4.02
C THR A 17 18.21 11.11 3.97
N CYS A 18 17.46 10.88 2.89
CA CYS A 18 16.55 9.74 2.71
C CYS A 18 15.41 9.67 3.76
N GLU A 19 15.05 10.80 4.37
CA GLU A 19 13.84 10.87 5.20
C GLU A 19 12.61 10.94 4.29
N ALA A 20 11.69 9.99 4.48
CA ALA A 20 10.45 9.89 3.72
C ALA A 20 9.34 10.77 4.30
N LYS A 21 8.71 11.56 3.44
CA LYS A 21 7.50 12.34 3.75
C LYS A 21 6.38 11.97 2.79
N VAL A 22 5.24 11.63 3.36
CA VAL A 22 4.01 11.38 2.59
C VAL A 22 3.42 12.73 2.15
N THR A 23 3.04 12.83 0.88
CA THR A 23 2.43 14.01 0.25
C THR A 23 1.12 13.63 -0.43
N ASP A 24 0.38 14.63 -0.90
CA ASP A 24 -0.86 14.50 -1.68
C ASP A 24 -2.09 14.02 -0.87
N PHE A 25 -2.42 14.79 0.17
CA PHE A 25 -3.65 14.64 0.96
C PHE A 25 -4.93 15.16 0.24
N GLY A 26 -4.86 15.43 -1.06
CA GLY A 26 -5.99 16.01 -1.83
C GLY A 26 -7.26 15.15 -1.82
N THR A 27 -7.10 13.83 -1.68
CA THR A 27 -8.20 12.85 -1.63
C THR A 27 -8.66 12.52 -0.20
N SER A 28 -8.02 13.10 0.82
CA SER A 28 -8.22 12.73 2.23
C SER A 28 -9.56 13.19 2.83
N ARG A 29 -10.36 14.02 2.13
CA ARG A 29 -11.52 14.70 2.74
C ARG A 29 -12.91 14.44 2.15
N GLU A 30 -13.12 13.73 1.06
CA GLU A 30 -14.49 13.61 0.53
C GLU A 30 -15.25 12.38 1.07
N ARG A 31 -16.41 12.69 1.66
CA ARG A 31 -17.38 11.78 2.27
C ARG A 31 -17.98 10.86 1.19
N VAL A 32 -17.90 9.55 1.42
CA VAL A 32 -18.88 8.46 1.20
C VAL A 32 -19.67 8.32 -0.13
N SER A 33 -19.82 9.31 -1.02
CA SER A 33 -20.78 9.19 -2.14
C SER A 33 -20.19 8.90 -3.52
N ASP A 34 -18.95 9.29 -3.84
CA ASP A 34 -18.56 9.42 -5.25
C ASP A 34 -17.32 8.59 -5.65
N TYR A 35 -17.24 7.35 -5.16
CA TYR A 35 -16.43 6.31 -5.82
C TYR A 35 -17.25 5.61 -6.91
N THR A 36 -17.93 6.38 -7.76
CA THR A 36 -18.23 5.93 -9.11
C THR A 36 -16.91 5.63 -9.81
N MET A 37 -16.89 4.57 -10.60
CA MET A 37 -15.73 3.97 -11.28
C MET A 37 -15.05 4.90 -12.32
N THR A 38 -14.74 6.13 -11.94
CA THR A 38 -14.32 7.23 -12.83
C THR A 38 -13.09 7.98 -12.34
N SER A 39 -12.62 7.76 -11.10
CA SER A 39 -11.31 8.26 -10.68
C SER A 39 -10.22 7.39 -11.32
N GLU A 40 -9.64 7.95 -12.38
CA GLU A 40 -8.47 7.52 -13.15
C GLU A 40 -7.87 6.16 -12.80
N ILE A 41 -7.89 5.27 -13.80
CA ILE A 41 -7.31 3.93 -13.94
C ILE A 41 -5.79 3.82 -13.57
N GLY A 42 -5.18 4.91 -13.08
CA GLY A 42 -3.76 5.05 -12.75
C GLY A 42 -3.34 4.56 -11.36
N THR A 43 -4.18 4.66 -10.32
CA THR A 43 -3.78 4.37 -8.91
C THR A 43 -4.21 2.99 -8.39
N MET A 44 -4.84 2.16 -9.24
CA MET A 44 -5.53 0.93 -8.83
C MET A 44 -4.72 -0.15 -8.07
N PRO A 45 -3.40 -0.38 -8.30
CA PRO A 45 -2.79 -1.58 -7.73
C PRO A 45 -2.47 -1.47 -6.22
N TRP A 46 -2.43 -0.26 -5.65
CA TRP A 46 -2.26 -0.04 -4.20
C TRP A 46 -3.58 -0.02 -3.41
N VAL A 47 -4.73 -0.11 -4.09
CA VAL A 47 -6.04 0.01 -3.45
C VAL A 47 -6.43 -1.29 -2.75
N ALA A 48 -6.91 -1.17 -1.51
CA ALA A 48 -7.33 -2.32 -0.70
C ALA A 48 -8.59 -3.01 -1.28
N PRO A 49 -8.75 -4.34 -1.09
CA PRO A 49 -9.89 -5.10 -1.62
C PRO A 49 -11.25 -4.54 -1.21
N GLU A 50 -11.40 -4.09 0.04
CA GLU A 50 -12.65 -3.52 0.55
C GLU A 50 -12.99 -2.16 -0.08
N VAL A 51 -11.96 -1.38 -0.45
CA VAL A 51 -12.15 -0.11 -1.17
C VAL A 51 -12.60 -0.38 -2.60
N LEU A 52 -12.00 -1.37 -3.27
CA LEU A 52 -12.40 -1.81 -4.61
C LEU A 52 -13.84 -2.36 -4.65
N LYS A 53 -14.29 -3.01 -3.57
CA LYS A 53 -15.68 -3.49 -3.42
C LYS A 53 -16.68 -2.36 -3.17
N GLY A 54 -16.23 -1.13 -2.91
CA GLY A 54 -17.10 -0.01 -2.54
C GLY A 54 -17.77 -0.20 -1.18
N VAL A 55 -17.22 -1.06 -0.29
CA VAL A 55 -17.75 -1.23 1.06
C VAL A 55 -17.10 -0.24 2.03
N ARG A 56 -17.60 -0.19 3.27
CA ARG A 56 -17.04 0.69 4.29
C ARG A 56 -15.59 0.32 4.57
N TYR A 57 -14.69 1.28 4.39
CA TYR A 57 -13.26 1.17 4.68
C TYR A 57 -12.87 2.08 5.86
N SER A 58 -11.68 1.84 6.39
CA SER A 58 -11.09 2.62 7.50
C SER A 58 -9.63 2.96 7.17
N GLU A 59 -8.89 3.52 8.14
CA GLU A 59 -7.44 3.70 8.06
C GLU A 59 -6.67 2.41 7.73
N LYS A 60 -7.29 1.23 7.92
CA LYS A 60 -6.71 -0.07 7.53
C LYS A 60 -6.54 -0.19 6.01
N ALA A 61 -7.27 0.58 5.21
CA ALA A 61 -7.03 0.66 3.77
C ALA A 61 -5.66 1.28 3.46
N ASP A 62 -5.27 2.34 4.18
CA ASP A 62 -3.94 2.96 4.02
C ASP A 62 -2.83 1.99 4.45
N ILE A 63 -3.07 1.14 5.46
CA ILE A 63 -2.14 0.10 5.88
C ILE A 63 -1.91 -0.94 4.77
N TYR A 64 -2.97 -1.31 4.05
CA TYR A 64 -2.84 -2.19 2.88
C TYR A 64 -2.01 -1.52 1.78
N SER A 65 -2.31 -0.27 1.45
CA SER A 65 -1.56 0.50 0.45
C SER A 65 -0.09 0.66 0.83
N LEU A 66 0.23 0.83 2.11
CA LEU A 66 1.60 0.81 2.63
C LEU A 66 2.29 -0.54 2.41
N GLY A 67 1.60 -1.66 2.62
CA GLY A 67 2.13 -2.99 2.31
C GLY A 67 2.44 -3.18 0.83
N VAL A 68 1.54 -2.70 -0.05
CA VAL A 68 1.77 -2.71 -1.50
C VAL A 68 2.96 -1.82 -1.87
N LEU A 69 3.10 -0.66 -1.24
CA LEU A 69 4.24 0.24 -1.41
C LEU A 69 5.56 -0.45 -1.01
N ILE A 70 5.60 -1.19 0.10
CA ILE A 70 6.82 -1.94 0.47
C ILE A 70 7.19 -2.96 -0.63
N CYS A 71 6.20 -3.60 -1.24
CA CYS A 71 6.45 -4.50 -2.38
C CYS A 71 7.00 -3.75 -3.60
N GLU A 72 6.46 -2.56 -3.91
CA GLU A 72 6.99 -1.71 -4.98
C GLU A 72 8.44 -1.30 -4.72
N LEU A 73 8.78 -0.96 -3.47
CA LEU A 73 10.15 -0.61 -3.08
C LEU A 73 11.12 -1.79 -3.19
N ASP A 74 10.70 -2.98 -2.78
CA ASP A 74 11.51 -4.19 -2.83
C ASP A 74 11.72 -4.71 -4.26
N THR A 75 10.67 -4.65 -5.10
CA THR A 75 10.72 -5.13 -6.48
C THR A 75 11.24 -4.10 -7.48
N ALA A 76 11.29 -2.82 -7.08
CA ALA A 76 11.52 -1.66 -7.95
C ALA A 76 10.58 -1.62 -9.17
N GLN A 77 9.38 -2.20 -9.06
CA GLN A 77 8.40 -2.31 -10.12
C GLN A 77 7.02 -1.88 -9.62
N VAL A 78 6.21 -1.36 -10.54
CA VAL A 78 4.78 -1.14 -10.28
C VAL A 78 4.16 -2.48 -9.85
N PRO A 79 3.35 -2.54 -8.78
CA PRO A 79 2.77 -3.79 -8.34
C PRO A 79 1.99 -4.47 -9.47
N TYR A 80 2.21 -5.78 -9.60
CA TYR A 80 1.66 -6.63 -10.67
C TYR A 80 2.15 -6.32 -12.09
N ALA A 81 3.23 -5.56 -12.29
CA ALA A 81 3.79 -5.27 -13.61
C ALA A 81 4.12 -6.56 -14.40
N ASN A 82 4.56 -7.62 -13.72
CA ASN A 82 4.84 -8.92 -14.31
C ASN A 82 3.59 -9.66 -14.85
N LEU A 83 2.38 -9.27 -14.44
CA LEU A 83 1.11 -9.84 -14.91
C LEU A 83 0.47 -9.00 -16.03
N VAL A 84 0.96 -7.77 -16.25
CA VAL A 84 0.48 -6.83 -17.26
C VAL A 84 1.51 -6.76 -18.39
N GLY A 85 1.28 -7.49 -19.50
CA GLY A 85 2.26 -7.60 -20.58
C GLY A 85 1.75 -7.16 -21.97
N THR A 86 2.65 -6.60 -22.78
CA THR A 86 2.62 -6.56 -24.26
C THR A 86 3.75 -7.37 -24.91
N GLN A 87 4.54 -8.15 -24.16
CA GLN A 87 5.66 -8.93 -24.69
C GLN A 87 5.70 -10.33 -24.06
N GLY A 88 5.50 -11.37 -24.88
CA GLY A 88 5.92 -12.75 -24.59
C GLY A 88 4.94 -13.66 -23.84
N GLY A 89 4.12 -14.40 -24.59
CA GLY A 89 3.84 -15.82 -24.35
C GLY A 89 2.88 -16.25 -23.22
N ASP A 90 2.90 -15.63 -22.04
CA ASP A 90 2.10 -16.10 -20.89
C ASP A 90 0.93 -15.17 -20.56
N MET A 91 -0.19 -15.78 -20.13
CA MET A 91 -1.51 -15.22 -19.82
C MET A 91 -1.50 -13.71 -19.49
N GLN A 92 -1.74 -12.86 -20.49
CA GLN A 92 -1.90 -11.43 -20.28
C GLN A 92 -3.21 -11.16 -19.53
N VAL A 93 -3.09 -10.55 -18.34
CA VAL A 93 -4.23 -10.23 -17.50
C VAL A 93 -4.51 -8.73 -17.60
N THR A 94 -5.73 -8.36 -17.97
CA THR A 94 -6.13 -6.95 -17.95
C THR A 94 -6.09 -6.40 -16.53
N LYS A 95 -5.83 -5.10 -16.37
CA LYS A 95 -5.91 -4.42 -15.05
C LYS A 95 -7.22 -4.73 -14.32
N ALA A 96 -8.34 -4.80 -15.06
CA ALA A 96 -9.64 -5.18 -14.51
C ALA A 96 -9.65 -6.59 -13.91
N LYS A 97 -9.07 -7.58 -14.61
CA LYS A 97 -8.99 -8.95 -14.11
C LYS A 97 -8.04 -9.08 -12.91
N ILE A 98 -6.95 -8.32 -12.87
CA ILE A 98 -6.08 -8.21 -11.67
C ILE A 98 -6.90 -7.70 -10.48
N MET A 99 -7.66 -6.62 -10.64
CA MET A 99 -8.52 -6.10 -9.57
C MET A 99 -9.56 -7.13 -9.11
N MET A 100 -10.19 -7.85 -10.04
CA MET A 100 -11.13 -8.92 -9.69
C MET A 100 -10.47 -10.02 -8.85
N MET A 101 -9.23 -10.41 -9.19
CA MET A 101 -8.48 -11.40 -8.41
C MET A 101 -8.09 -10.87 -7.02
N VAL A 102 -7.71 -9.60 -6.91
CA VAL A 102 -7.45 -8.94 -5.60
C VAL A 102 -8.72 -8.89 -4.75
N VAL A 103 -9.86 -8.52 -5.36
CA VAL A 103 -11.18 -8.49 -4.71
C VAL A 103 -11.62 -9.88 -4.25
N ALA A 104 -11.35 -10.91 -5.06
CA ALA A 104 -11.62 -12.31 -4.73
C ALA A 104 -10.68 -12.85 -3.64
N GLY A 105 -9.54 -12.20 -3.41
CA GLY A 105 -8.50 -12.65 -2.47
C GLY A 105 -7.51 -13.65 -3.08
N ASP A 106 -7.63 -13.92 -4.39
CA ASP A 106 -6.81 -14.86 -5.15
C ASP A 106 -5.44 -14.29 -5.52
N LEU A 107 -5.28 -12.96 -5.45
CA LEU A 107 -4.04 -12.28 -5.79
C LEU A 107 -3.63 -11.31 -4.68
N ARG A 108 -2.33 -11.33 -4.35
CA ARG A 108 -1.70 -10.42 -3.40
C ARG A 108 -0.36 -9.92 -3.95
N PRO A 109 0.13 -8.75 -3.50
CA PRO A 109 1.47 -8.29 -3.82
C PRO A 109 2.52 -9.30 -3.37
N VAL A 110 3.62 -9.38 -4.12
CA VAL A 110 4.73 -10.28 -3.83
C VAL A 110 6.00 -9.48 -3.61
N LEU A 111 6.85 -10.00 -2.73
CA LEU A 111 8.21 -9.53 -2.51
C LEU A 111 9.19 -10.40 -3.31
N THR A 112 10.39 -9.89 -3.54
CA THR A 112 11.51 -10.66 -4.08
C THR A 112 11.96 -11.72 -3.08
N GLN A 113 12.62 -12.77 -3.58
CA GLN A 113 13.16 -13.84 -2.73
C GLN A 113 14.32 -13.37 -1.83
N SER A 114 14.92 -12.22 -2.14
CA SER A 114 15.98 -11.59 -1.37
C SER A 114 15.48 -10.66 -0.26
N CYS A 115 14.17 -10.46 -0.15
CA CYS A 115 13.59 -9.56 0.85
C CYS A 115 13.88 -10.08 2.27
N PRO A 116 14.37 -9.25 3.21
CA PRO A 116 14.61 -9.68 4.58
C PRO A 116 13.34 -10.18 5.28
N ASP A 117 13.45 -11.27 6.06
CA ASP A 117 12.31 -11.94 6.73
C ASP A 117 11.42 -10.98 7.55
N ILE A 118 12.03 -10.00 8.21
CA ILE A 118 11.30 -9.03 9.01
C ILE A 118 10.42 -8.12 8.14
N ILE A 119 10.92 -7.68 6.98
CA ILE A 119 10.16 -6.87 6.02
C ILE A 119 9.09 -7.72 5.37
N TYR A 120 9.39 -8.99 5.09
CA TYR A 120 8.40 -9.95 4.60
C TYR A 120 7.22 -10.10 5.54
N GLU A 121 7.46 -10.35 6.84
CA GLU A 121 6.37 -10.53 7.81
C GLU A 121 5.56 -9.25 8.04
N ILE A 122 6.20 -8.08 8.10
CA ILE A 122 5.52 -6.78 8.19
C ILE A 122 4.60 -6.61 6.98
N THR A 123 5.14 -6.80 5.78
CA THR A 123 4.40 -6.64 4.52
C THR A 123 3.23 -7.61 4.44
N ARG A 124 3.45 -8.89 4.79
CA ARG A 124 2.42 -9.94 4.80
C ARG A 124 1.22 -9.56 5.67
N ARG A 125 1.46 -8.93 6.83
CA ARG A 125 0.39 -8.44 7.72
C ARG A 125 -0.28 -7.19 7.18
N CYS A 126 0.47 -6.26 6.58
CA CYS A 126 -0.10 -5.08 5.94
C CYS A 126 -1.07 -5.44 4.82
N VAL A 127 -0.71 -6.42 3.97
CA VAL A 127 -1.53 -6.86 2.83
C VAL A 127 -2.50 -8.00 3.19
N ALA A 128 -2.88 -8.12 4.47
CA ALA A 128 -3.91 -9.06 4.89
C ALA A 128 -5.25 -8.72 4.21
N TYR A 129 -5.99 -9.74 3.77
CA TYR A 129 -7.26 -9.55 3.06
C TYR A 129 -8.29 -8.89 3.97
N GLU A 130 -8.50 -9.45 5.17
CA GLU A 130 -9.37 -8.88 6.17
C GLU A 130 -8.73 -7.64 6.82
N PRO A 131 -9.41 -6.47 6.82
CA PRO A 131 -8.86 -5.25 7.43
C PRO A 131 -8.57 -5.36 8.92
N SER A 132 -9.26 -6.25 9.64
CA SER A 132 -9.04 -6.52 11.06
C SER A 132 -7.66 -7.10 11.34
N ASP A 133 -7.14 -7.91 10.41
CA ASP A 133 -5.88 -8.65 10.58
C ASP A 133 -4.65 -7.79 10.29
N ARG A 134 -4.87 -6.61 9.69
CA ARG A 134 -3.82 -5.63 9.44
C ARG A 134 -3.42 -4.92 10.73
N PRO A 135 -2.14 -4.58 10.93
CA PRO A 135 -1.72 -3.79 12.08
C PRO A 135 -2.28 -2.37 12.02
N SER A 136 -2.24 -1.67 13.14
CA SER A 136 -2.38 -0.22 13.19
C SER A 136 -1.09 0.49 12.77
N ALA A 137 -1.19 1.75 12.35
CA ALA A 137 -0.01 2.57 12.06
C ALA A 137 0.94 2.68 13.27
N LYS A 138 0.40 2.65 14.49
CA LYS A 138 1.18 2.67 15.73
C LYS A 138 2.01 1.40 15.91
N GLU A 139 1.42 0.23 15.67
CA GLU A 139 2.14 -1.05 15.73
C GLU A 139 3.25 -1.11 14.67
N LEU A 140 2.97 -0.64 13.45
CA LEU A 140 3.99 -0.56 12.40
C LEU A 140 5.15 0.35 12.78
N GLN A 141 4.87 1.52 13.38
CA GLN A 141 5.91 2.42 13.87
C GLN A 141 6.80 1.72 14.91
N MET A 142 6.22 0.94 15.81
CA MET A 142 6.98 0.17 16.81
C MET A 142 7.85 -0.90 16.13
N TRP A 143 7.28 -1.71 15.24
CA TRP A 143 8.01 -2.78 14.55
C TRP A 143 9.16 -2.25 13.70
N LEU A 144 8.94 -1.15 12.97
CA LEU A 144 9.99 -0.52 12.16
C LEU A 144 11.07 0.15 13.02
N GLY A 145 10.71 0.69 14.19
CA GLY A 145 11.66 1.26 15.14
C GLY A 145 12.65 0.23 15.70
N GLU A 146 12.18 -1.00 15.94
CA GLU A 146 13.01 -2.11 16.41
C GLU A 146 14.06 -2.54 15.37
N ILE A 147 13.76 -2.42 14.07
CA ILE A 147 14.70 -2.74 12.97
C ILE A 147 15.87 -1.74 12.92
N HIS A 148 15.62 -0.47 13.21
CA HIS A 148 16.62 0.60 13.09
C HIS A 148 17.47 0.82 14.35
N GLY A 149 17.19 0.12 15.46
CA GLY A 149 17.88 0.34 16.74
C GLY A 149 17.71 1.76 17.30
N LEU A 150 16.72 2.53 16.82
CA LEU A 150 16.50 3.91 17.24
C LEU A 150 15.72 3.96 18.55
N PRO A 151 16.21 4.67 19.59
CA PRO A 151 15.43 4.86 20.80
C PRO A 151 14.16 5.68 20.50
N PRO A 152 13.02 5.37 21.15
CA PRO A 152 11.70 5.93 20.83
C PRO A 152 11.55 7.46 21.04
N THR A 153 12.59 8.14 21.51
CA THR A 153 12.56 9.54 21.95
C THR A 153 12.81 10.57 20.85
N LEU A 154 13.14 10.19 19.62
CA LEU A 154 13.32 11.11 18.49
C LEU A 154 12.05 11.43 17.70
N SER A 155 10.88 10.95 18.15
CA SER A 155 9.57 11.24 17.54
C SER A 155 8.98 12.62 17.89
N LYS A 156 9.73 13.51 18.56
CA LYS A 156 9.28 14.87 18.81
C LYS A 156 9.40 15.72 17.54
N GLY A 157 8.30 15.84 16.80
CA GLY A 157 8.12 16.95 15.88
C GLY A 157 7.43 16.64 14.55
N LEU A 158 6.43 15.76 14.47
CA LEU A 158 5.41 15.92 13.42
C LEU A 158 4.32 16.85 13.95
N VAL A 159 4.53 18.14 13.70
CA VAL A 159 3.42 19.10 13.61
C VAL A 159 2.78 18.87 12.24
N TRP A 160 1.48 18.60 12.24
CA TRP A 160 0.63 18.39 11.06
C TRP A 160 0.70 19.56 10.07
#